data_AF-A0A3M2BIG3-F1
#
_entry.id   AF-A0A3M2BIG3-F1
#
_cell.length_a   1.000
_cell.length_b   1.000
_cell.length_c   1.000
_cell.angle_alpha   90.00
_cell.angle_beta   90.00
_cell.angle_gamma   90.00
#
_symmetry.space_group_name_H-M   'P 1'
#
loop_
_entity.id
_entity.type
_entity.pdbx_description
1 polymer ?
#
loop_
_entity_poly.entity_id
_entity_poly.type
_entity_poly.pdbx_seq_one_letter_code
_entity_poly.pdbx_strand_id
1 'polypeptide(L)'
;MSLLLLAYRPFLDPIPLDRHWYLLLIPMSFFLAVGYKSVRTVDMRKFWPQVFLFTAQLIIGLFGLGIGFYILVRVLLPALAPAPL
;
A
#
# COMPACT_ATOMS: atom_id res chain seq x y z
N MET A 1 -12.03 29.26 6.25
CA MET A 1 -12.59 28.13 5.48
C MET A 1 -12.93 28.65 4.10
N SER A 2 -12.12 28.39 3.06
CA SER A 2 -12.39 28.93 1.72
C SER A 2 -13.58 28.20 1.09
N LEU A 3 -14.43 28.92 0.35
CA LEU A 3 -15.61 28.40 -0.36
C LEU A 3 -15.30 27.21 -1.31
N LEU A 4 -14.03 27.00 -1.66
CA LEU A 4 -13.52 25.87 -2.44
C LEU A 4 -13.77 24.50 -1.79
N LEU A 5 -13.76 24.39 -0.45
CA LEU A 5 -14.02 23.11 0.22
C LEU A 5 -15.44 22.60 0.02
N LEU A 6 -16.41 23.50 -0.21
CA LEU A 6 -17.81 23.14 -0.45
C LEU A 6 -18.08 22.68 -1.89
N ALA A 7 -17.19 23.01 -2.82
CA ALA A 7 -17.28 22.62 -4.23
C ALA A 7 -16.43 21.40 -4.58
N TYR A 8 -15.79 20.77 -3.58
CA TYR A 8 -15.04 19.53 -3.78
C TYR A 8 -15.98 18.46 -4.33
N ARG A 9 -15.60 17.88 -5.48
CA ARG A 9 -16.33 16.78 -6.11
C ARG A 9 -15.56 15.49 -5.85
N PRO A 10 -15.99 14.65 -4.89
CA PRO A 10 -15.42 13.32 -4.72
C PRO A 10 -15.39 12.62 -6.08
N PHE A 11 -14.24 12.01 -6.43
CA PHE A 11 -13.94 11.35 -7.71
C PHE A 11 -13.55 12.22 -8.91
N LEU A 12 -14.02 13.48 -9.00
CA LEU A 12 -13.61 14.37 -10.09
C LEU A 12 -12.39 15.21 -9.70
N ASP A 13 -12.33 15.61 -8.43
CA ASP A 13 -11.22 16.40 -7.91
C ASP A 13 -10.25 15.50 -7.12
N PRO A 14 -8.94 15.56 -7.41
CA PRO A 14 -7.95 14.80 -6.67
C PRO A 14 -7.89 15.29 -5.23
N ILE A 15 -7.84 14.33 -4.29
CA ILE A 15 -7.53 14.66 -2.90
C ILE A 15 -6.05 15.07 -2.86
N PRO A 16 -5.69 16.22 -2.25
CA PRO A 16 -4.30 16.69 -2.15
C PRO A 16 -3.52 15.89 -1.09
N LEU A 17 -3.39 14.58 -1.33
CA LEU A 17 -2.65 13.62 -0.51
C LEU A 17 -1.44 13.04 -1.25
N ASP A 18 -1.05 13.65 -2.38
CA ASP A 18 0.07 13.25 -3.23
C ASP A 18 1.37 13.10 -2.42
N ARG A 19 1.68 14.01 -1.50
CA ARG A 19 2.88 13.93 -0.66
C ARG A 19 2.85 12.76 0.35
N HIS A 20 1.66 12.34 0.75
CA HIS A 20 1.45 11.32 1.79
C HIS A 20 0.72 10.09 1.26
N TRP A 21 0.82 9.83 -0.05
CA TRP A 21 0.10 8.76 -0.74
C TRP A 21 0.31 7.38 -0.09
N TYR A 22 1.51 7.14 0.45
CA TYR A 22 1.89 5.88 1.09
C TYR A 22 1.05 5.59 2.35
N LEU A 23 0.50 6.62 3.01
CA LEU A 23 -0.39 6.42 4.16
C LEU A 23 -1.70 5.74 3.75
N LEU A 24 -2.15 5.93 2.51
CA LEU A 24 -3.37 5.29 1.98
C LEU A 24 -3.21 3.78 1.80
N LEU A 25 -1.98 3.26 1.78
CA LEU A 25 -1.72 1.82 1.75
C LEU A 25 -2.25 1.13 3.01
N ILE A 26 -2.17 1.78 4.18
CA ILE A 26 -2.61 1.19 5.45
C ILE A 26 -4.12 0.90 5.44
N PRO A 27 -5.03 1.89 5.22
CA PRO A 27 -6.46 1.62 5.16
C PRO A 27 -6.80 0.71 3.98
N MET A 28 -6.16 0.84 2.82
CA MET A 28 -6.40 -0.04 1.67
C MET A 28 -6.09 -1.50 2.01
N SER A 29 -4.91 -1.79 2.55
CA SER A 29 -4.51 -3.15 2.95
C SER A 29 -5.40 -3.70 4.04
N PHE A 30 -5.85 -2.87 4.99
CA PHE A 30 -6.78 -3.28 6.04
C PHE A 30 -8.14 -3.69 5.47
N PHE A 31 -8.75 -2.87 4.60
CA PHE A 31 -10.04 -3.21 4.00
C PHE A 31 -9.94 -4.42 3.06
N LEU A 32 -8.83 -4.56 2.34
CA LEU A 32 -8.55 -5.76 1.56
C LEU A 32 -8.46 -7.01 2.46
N ALA A 33 -7.79 -6.90 3.61
CA ALA A 33 -7.68 -7.98 4.57
C ALA A 33 -9.04 -8.36 5.17
N VAL A 34 -9.87 -7.38 5.52
CA VAL A 34 -11.25 -7.60 5.99
C VAL A 34 -12.06 -8.33 4.92
N GLY A 35 -12.03 -7.87 3.66
CA GLY A 35 -12.74 -8.49 2.55
C GLY A 35 -12.25 -9.89 2.21
N TYR A 36 -10.94 -10.15 2.27
CA TYR A 36 -10.39 -11.47 2.00
C TYR A 36 -10.65 -12.47 3.14
N LYS A 37 -10.47 -12.03 4.40
CA LYS A 37 -10.65 -12.90 5.56
C LYS A 37 -12.12 -13.19 5.86
N SER A 38 -13.05 -12.34 5.45
CA SER A 38 -14.48 -12.58 5.66
C SER A 38 -14.96 -13.87 5.00
N VAL A 39 -14.41 -14.21 3.83
CA VAL A 39 -14.72 -15.43 3.08
C VAL A 39 -13.77 -16.60 3.37
N ARG A 40 -12.55 -16.33 3.83
CA ARG A 40 -11.51 -17.37 4.00
C ARG A 40 -11.27 -17.83 5.42
N THR A 41 -11.77 -17.12 6.43
CA THR A 41 -11.57 -17.51 7.83
C THR A 41 -12.63 -18.53 8.24
N VAL A 42 -12.19 -19.73 8.67
CA VAL A 42 -13.08 -20.81 9.14
C VAL A 42 -13.59 -20.55 10.55
N ASP A 43 -12.73 -20.01 11.44
CA ASP A 43 -13.06 -19.73 12.84
C ASP A 43 -13.13 -18.21 13.09
N MET A 44 -14.35 -17.71 13.31
CA MET A 44 -14.60 -16.28 13.52
C MET A 44 -13.99 -15.72 14.80
N ARG A 45 -13.66 -16.55 15.79
CA ARG A 45 -12.95 -16.08 17.00
C ARG A 45 -11.55 -15.57 16.65
N LYS A 46 -10.98 -16.07 15.54
CA LYS A 46 -9.65 -15.68 15.05
C LYS A 46 -9.69 -14.65 13.93
N PHE A 47 -10.87 -14.15 13.57
CA PHE A 47 -11.04 -13.22 12.46
C PHE A 47 -10.17 -11.96 12.61
N TRP A 48 -10.36 -11.20 13.68
CA TRP A 48 -9.62 -9.95 13.91
C TRP A 48 -8.11 -10.13 14.00
N PRO A 49 -7.57 -11.09 14.80
CA PRO A 49 -6.13 -11.38 14.80
C PRO A 49 -5.60 -11.70 13.40
N GLN A 50 -6.34 -12.49 12.60
CA GLN A 50 -5.95 -12.83 11.24
C GLN A 50 -6.01 -11.64 10.28
N VAL A 51 -6.99 -10.74 10.42
CA VAL A 51 -7.09 -9.51 9.63
C VAL A 51 -5.88 -8.61 9.88
N PHE A 52 -5.54 -8.36 11.15
CA PHE A 52 -4.39 -7.52 11.50
C PHE A 52 -3.07 -8.14 11.03
N LEU A 53 -2.89 -9.45 11.23
CA LEU A 53 -1.69 -10.15 10.78
C LEU A 53 -1.56 -10.13 9.26
N PHE A 54 -2.65 -10.36 8.53
CA PHE A 54 -2.65 -10.29 7.06
C PHE A 54 -2.43 -8.85 6.55
N THR A 55 -3.00 -7.85 7.22
CA THR A 55 -2.75 -6.43 6.91
C THR A 55 -1.26 -6.10 7.05
N ALA A 56 -0.63 -6.52 8.16
CA ALA A 56 0.79 -6.33 8.38
C ALA A 56 1.64 -7.04 7.31
N GLN A 57 1.27 -8.29 6.95
CA GLN A 57 1.93 -9.04 5.87
C GLN A 57 1.85 -8.31 4.52
N LEU A 58 0.69 -7.77 4.16
CA LEU A 58 0.52 -7.00 2.92
C LEU A 58 1.40 -5.75 2.91
N ILE A 59 1.41 -4.98 3.99
CA ILE A 59 2.23 -3.78 4.12
C ILE A 59 3.72 -4.15 4.01
N ILE A 60 4.18 -5.11 4.81
CA ILE A 60 5.58 -5.56 4.80
C ILE A 60 5.97 -6.09 3.41
N GLY A 61 5.09 -6.86 2.75
CA GLY A 61 5.31 -7.37 1.41
C GLY A 61 5.47 -6.26 0.36
N LEU A 62 4.61 -5.25 0.39
CA LEU A 62 4.70 -4.09 -0.50
C LEU A 62 5.98 -3.28 -0.27
N PHE A 63 6.32 -3.00 0.99
CA PHE A 63 7.57 -2.34 1.34
C PHE A 63 8.79 -3.15 0.89
N GLY A 64 8.77 -4.47 1.13
CA GLY A 64 9.82 -5.39 0.70
C GLY A 64 10.01 -5.42 -0.81
N LEU A 65 8.92 -5.43 -1.57
CA LEU A 65 8.97 -5.32 -3.03
C LEU A 65 9.58 -4.00 -3.49
N GLY A 66 9.20 -2.88 -2.89
CA GLY A 66 9.77 -1.56 -3.20
C GLY A 66 11.27 -1.49 -2.91
N ILE A 67 11.71 -2.00 -1.76
CA ILE A 67 13.12 -2.07 -1.38
C ILE A 67 13.88 -3.01 -2.33
N GLY A 68 13.33 -4.18 -2.64
CA GLY A 68 13.92 -5.14 -3.57
C GLY A 68 14.11 -4.53 -4.96
N PHE A 69 13.11 -3.80 -5.46
CA PHE A 69 13.21 -3.09 -6.73
C PHE A 69 14.28 -1.99 -6.69
N TYR A 70 14.36 -1.23 -5.60
CA TYR A 70 15.40 -0.21 -5.42
C TYR A 70 16.81 -0.81 -5.45
N ILE A 71 17.03 -1.92 -4.73
CA ILE A 71 18.32 -2.64 -4.73
C ILE A 71 18.63 -3.17 -6.14
N LEU A 72 17.63 -3.76 -6.80
CA LEU A 72 17.78 -4.26 -8.16
C LEU A 72 18.25 -3.17 -9.11
N VAL A 73 17.59 -2.01 -9.10
CA VAL A 73 17.92 -0.93 -10.03
C VAL A 73 19.23 -0.25 -9.67
N ARG A 74 19.51 0.01 -8.39
CA ARG A 74 20.69 0.78 -7.98
C ARG A 74 21.96 -0.03 -7.79
N VAL A 75 21.87 -1.32 -7.53
CA VAL A 75 23.02 -2.16 -7.18
C VAL A 75 23.24 -3.24 -8.22
N LEU A 76 22.19 -4.02 -8.54
CA LEU A 76 22.33 -5.16 -9.45
C LEU A 76 22.50 -4.71 -10.91
N LEU A 77 21.71 -3.74 -11.38
CA LEU A 77 21.86 -3.24 -12.76
C LEU A 77 23.26 -2.70 -13.07
N PRO A 78 23.87 -1.77 -12.29
CA PRO A 78 25.21 -1.29 -12.60
C PRO A 78 26.29 -2.35 -12.44
N ALA A 79 26.10 -3.34 -11.56
CA ALA A 79 27.05 -4.44 -11.40
C ALA A 79 27.03 -5.43 -12.58
N LEU A 80 25.85 -5.65 -13.20
CA LEU A 80 25.66 -6.60 -14.30
C LEU A 80 25.82 -5.95 -15.68
N ALA A 81 25.46 -4.68 -15.82
CA ALA A 81 25.58 -3.88 -17.02
C ALA A 81 26.30 -2.57 -16.68
N PRO A 82 27.64 -2.60 -16.46
CA PRO A 82 28.40 -1.37 -16.35
C PRO A 82 28.20 -0.59 -17.65
N ALA A 83 27.57 0.59 -17.55
CA ALA A 83 27.31 1.42 -18.71
C ALA A 83 28.64 1.69 -19.44
N PRO A 84 28.71 1.52 -20.78
CA PRO A 84 29.86 2.00 -21.53
C PRO A 84 29.92 3.53 -21.36
N LEU A 85 31.12 4.02 -21.04
CA LEU A 85 31.47 5.45 -20.95
C LEU A 85 31.04 6.22 -22.21
#